data_AF-A0A9P5MVF1-F1
#
_entry.id   AF-A0A9P5MVF1-F1
#
_cell.length_a   1.000
_cell.length_b   1.000
_cell.length_c   1.000
_cell.angle_alpha   90.00
_cell.angle_beta   90.00
_cell.angle_gamma   90.00
#
_symmetry.space_group_name_H-M   'P 1'
#
loop_
_entity.id
_entity.type
_entity.pdbx_description
1 polymer ?
#
loop_
_entity_poly.entity_id
_entity_poly.type
_entity_poly.pdbx_seq_one_letter_code
_entity_poly.pdbx_strand_id
1 'polypeptide(L)'
;MDEIGRHLRAHEIKFDAQDQKVMCFPHVMNLSSGRVIEGLTKVLEDVPEDWDLPPVTNAMQSYSDTVTRDPIALGPIWASGARQEAFDNVIENGNLKHWFTDGKSTIKVKPLQLLQDVSTRWDSVYYMINRLCELQPAVDHFLALPNHGNLAKFRITLQEWKVMEDFEMILSIPYRVQHIMCKEGMPILLGAIPAFEMFMTKWEQLSIKHPHL
;
A
#
# COMPACT_ATOMS: atom_id res chain seq x y z
N MET A 1 -17.23 16.95 -19.72
CA MET A 1 -16.36 16.80 -20.91
C MET A 1 -17.12 17.04 -22.22
N ASP A 2 -18.44 16.78 -22.29
CA ASP A 2 -19.22 16.99 -23.53
C ASP A 2 -19.32 18.45 -23.98
N GLU A 3 -19.31 19.39 -23.03
CA GLU A 3 -19.30 20.83 -23.32
C GLU A 3 -17.98 21.30 -23.94
N ILE A 4 -16.85 20.83 -23.40
CA ILE A 4 -15.52 21.05 -23.98
C ILE A 4 -15.46 20.43 -25.38
N GLY A 5 -16.00 19.22 -25.55
CA GLY A 5 -16.09 18.58 -26.86
C GLY A 5 -16.92 19.36 -27.88
N ARG A 6 -18.00 20.02 -27.46
CA ARG A 6 -18.78 20.93 -28.33
C ARG A 6 -17.92 22.11 -28.80
N HIS A 7 -17.15 22.74 -27.91
CA HIS A 7 -16.29 23.87 -28.27
C HIS A 7 -15.10 23.47 -29.15
N LEU A 8 -14.50 22.31 -28.93
CA LEU A 8 -13.38 21.81 -29.74
C LEU A 8 -13.83 21.39 -31.15
N ARG A 9 -15.00 20.77 -31.28
CA ARG A 9 -15.60 20.45 -32.59
C ARG A 9 -15.93 21.70 -33.40
N ALA A 10 -16.29 22.81 -32.75
CA ALA A 10 -16.49 24.09 -33.42
C ALA A 10 -15.21 24.67 -34.04
N HIS A 11 -14.03 24.18 -33.64
CA HIS A 11 -12.73 24.53 -34.20
C HIS A 11 -12.14 23.40 -35.06
N GLU A 12 -12.98 22.46 -35.54
CA GLU A 12 -12.58 21.29 -36.34
C GLU A 12 -11.59 20.35 -35.64
N ILE A 13 -11.48 20.44 -34.31
CA ILE A 13 -10.65 19.53 -33.51
C ILE A 13 -11.48 18.30 -33.16
N LYS A 14 -11.05 17.13 -33.63
CA LYS A 14 -11.68 15.84 -33.30
C LYS A 14 -11.47 15.55 -31.81
N PHE A 15 -12.54 15.73 -31.02
CA PHE A 15 -12.54 15.47 -29.58
C PHE A 15 -13.61 14.44 -29.17
N ASP A 16 -13.16 13.34 -28.56
CA ASP A 16 -14.00 12.31 -27.93
C ASP A 16 -13.97 12.47 -26.40
N ALA A 17 -15.13 12.72 -25.80
CA ALA A 17 -15.24 12.97 -24.37
C ALA A 17 -14.99 11.71 -23.50
N GLN A 18 -15.11 10.51 -24.06
CA GLN A 18 -14.83 9.26 -23.34
C GLN A 18 -13.36 8.87 -23.45
N ASP A 19 -12.80 8.90 -24.66
CA ASP A 19 -11.42 8.47 -24.92
C ASP A 19 -10.37 9.56 -24.61
N GLN A 20 -10.73 10.84 -24.65
CA GLN A 20 -9.80 11.96 -24.46
C GLN A 20 -10.10 12.77 -23.20
N LYS A 21 -10.33 12.07 -22.08
CA LYS A 21 -10.40 12.70 -20.78
C LYS A 21 -9.04 13.30 -20.44
N VAL A 22 -9.00 14.61 -20.16
CA VAL A 22 -7.82 15.29 -19.63
C VAL A 22 -7.56 14.74 -18.23
N MET A 23 -6.64 13.79 -18.11
CA MET A 23 -6.25 13.22 -16.83
C MET A 23 -5.32 14.19 -16.10
N CYS A 24 -5.63 14.52 -14.85
CA CYS A 24 -4.69 15.23 -14.00
C CYS A 24 -3.56 14.29 -13.56
N PHE A 25 -2.40 14.84 -13.22
CA PHE A 25 -1.27 14.05 -12.72
C PHE A 25 -1.66 13.08 -11.58
N PRO A 26 -2.38 13.53 -10.52
CA PRO A 26 -2.83 12.62 -9.47
C PRO A 26 -3.75 11.49 -9.95
N HIS A 27 -4.53 11.71 -11.01
CA HIS A 27 -5.41 10.69 -11.58
C HIS A 27 -4.61 9.58 -12.26
N VAL A 28 -3.55 9.94 -13.00
CA VAL A 28 -2.63 8.96 -13.60
C VAL A 28 -1.94 8.15 -12.51
N MET A 29 -1.46 8.80 -11.43
CA MET A 29 -0.85 8.11 -10.29
C MET A 29 -1.83 7.12 -9.65
N ASN A 30 -3.07 7.55 -9.40
CA ASN A 30 -4.13 6.72 -8.83
C ASN A 30 -4.41 5.46 -9.68
N LEU A 31 -4.54 5.62 -11.00
CA LEU A 31 -4.78 4.50 -11.90
C LEU A 31 -3.59 3.53 -11.95
N SER A 32 -2.37 4.06 -12.04
CA SER A 32 -1.16 3.24 -12.07
C SER A 32 -0.98 2.45 -10.78
N SER A 33 -1.08 3.10 -9.62
CA SER A 33 -1.00 2.43 -8.31
C SER A 33 -2.12 1.41 -8.12
N GLY A 34 -3.36 1.74 -8.51
CA GLY A 34 -4.48 0.80 -8.45
C GLY A 34 -4.24 -0.45 -9.27
N ARG A 35 -3.73 -0.31 -10.51
CA ARG A 35 -3.39 -1.47 -11.35
C ARG A 35 -2.24 -2.29 -10.82
N VAL A 36 -1.26 -1.67 -10.18
CA VAL A 36 -0.16 -2.40 -9.53
C VAL A 36 -0.69 -3.20 -8.35
N ILE A 37 -1.55 -2.62 -7.52
CA ILE A 37 -2.20 -3.34 -6.41
C ILE A 37 -3.03 -4.51 -6.96
N GLU A 38 -3.90 -4.26 -7.94
CA GLU A 38 -4.69 -5.33 -8.58
C GLU A 38 -3.80 -6.40 -9.24
N GLY A 39 -2.72 -6.01 -9.91
CA GLY A 39 -1.80 -6.91 -10.59
C GLY A 39 -1.07 -7.81 -9.60
N LEU A 40 -0.60 -7.25 -8.49
CA LEU A 40 0.00 -8.02 -7.41
C LEU A 40 -1.01 -8.98 -6.78
N THR A 41 -2.29 -8.60 -6.68
CA THR A 41 -3.35 -9.53 -6.24
C THR A 41 -3.64 -10.63 -7.27
N LYS A 42 -3.63 -10.31 -8.58
CA LYS A 42 -4.01 -11.22 -9.69
C LYS A 42 -2.90 -12.17 -10.15
N VAL A 43 -1.63 -11.75 -10.17
CA VAL A 43 -0.47 -12.63 -10.50
C VAL A 43 -0.40 -13.84 -9.56
N LEU A 44 -1.10 -13.77 -8.43
CA LEU A 44 -1.19 -14.82 -7.42
C LEU A 44 -2.42 -15.73 -7.59
N GLU A 45 -3.41 -15.32 -8.40
CA GLU A 45 -4.58 -16.14 -8.78
C GLU A 45 -4.32 -16.97 -10.05
N ASP A 46 -3.49 -16.45 -10.97
CA ASP A 46 -3.26 -17.01 -12.31
C ASP A 46 -1.96 -17.84 -12.45
N VAL A 47 -1.52 -18.60 -11.43
CA VAL A 47 -0.45 -19.60 -11.66
C VAL A 47 -1.06 -20.75 -12.47
N PRO A 48 -0.80 -20.88 -13.78
CA PRO A 48 -1.39 -21.94 -14.58
C PRO A 48 -0.64 -23.23 -14.25
N GLU A 49 -1.36 -24.33 -13.98
CA GLU A 49 -0.80 -25.67 -13.70
C GLU A 49 0.12 -26.21 -14.82
N ASP A 50 0.13 -25.58 -15.99
CA ASP A 50 0.70 -26.10 -17.24
C ASP A 50 1.99 -25.42 -17.75
N TRP A 51 2.57 -24.45 -17.04
CA TRP A 51 3.89 -23.94 -17.41
C TRP A 51 4.97 -24.67 -16.60
N ASP A 52 5.81 -25.47 -17.28
CA ASP A 52 7.03 -26.10 -16.77
C ASP A 52 8.05 -25.03 -16.31
N LEU A 53 7.71 -24.28 -15.28
CA LEU A 53 8.63 -23.45 -14.52
C LEU A 53 9.35 -24.36 -13.50
N PRO A 54 10.64 -24.10 -13.22
CA PRO A 54 11.36 -24.81 -12.18
C PRO A 54 10.54 -24.77 -10.88
N PRO A 55 10.57 -25.83 -10.06
CA PRO A 55 9.59 -26.06 -9.01
C PRO A 55 9.43 -24.79 -8.19
N VAL A 56 8.21 -24.24 -8.24
CA VAL A 56 7.76 -23.11 -7.43
C VAL A 56 8.21 -23.40 -6.01
N THR A 57 9.23 -22.67 -5.55
CA THR A 57 9.75 -22.88 -4.20
C THR A 57 8.62 -22.68 -3.20
N ASN A 58 8.58 -23.48 -2.13
CA ASN A 58 7.60 -23.36 -1.03
C ASN A 58 7.42 -21.92 -0.49
N ALA A 59 8.35 -21.00 -0.77
CA ALA A 59 8.25 -19.58 -0.43
C ALA A 59 7.19 -18.83 -1.26
N MET A 60 6.94 -19.20 -2.52
CA MET A 60 6.04 -18.49 -3.45
C MET A 60 4.57 -18.89 -3.26
N GLN A 61 4.30 -20.17 -2.94
CA GLN A 61 2.97 -20.62 -2.51
C GLN A 61 2.58 -20.03 -1.15
N SER A 62 3.54 -19.94 -0.23
CA SER A 62 3.39 -19.19 1.02
C SER A 62 3.07 -17.71 0.78
N TYR A 63 3.61 -17.11 -0.27
CA TYR A 63 3.41 -15.71 -0.63
C TYR A 63 2.00 -15.48 -1.23
N SER A 64 1.47 -16.39 -2.05
CA SER A 64 0.10 -16.27 -2.59
C SER A 64 -0.99 -16.49 -1.53
N ASP A 65 -0.79 -17.42 -0.60
CA ASP A 65 -1.73 -17.71 0.50
C ASP A 65 -1.79 -16.58 1.55
N THR A 66 -0.76 -15.73 1.59
CA THR A 66 -0.64 -14.63 2.56
C THR A 66 -1.18 -13.30 2.03
N VAL A 67 -1.14 -13.07 0.71
CA VAL A 67 -1.76 -11.90 0.06
C VAL A 67 -3.27 -12.04 -0.11
N THR A 68 -3.79 -13.27 -0.19
CA THR A 68 -5.24 -13.53 -0.22
C THR A 68 -5.94 -13.12 1.07
N ARG A 69 -5.20 -13.01 2.18
CA ARG A 69 -5.67 -12.32 3.38
C ARG A 69 -5.46 -10.82 3.20
N ASP A 70 -6.50 -10.18 2.70
CA ASP A 70 -6.55 -8.74 2.52
C ASP A 70 -6.05 -8.03 3.80
N PRO A 71 -4.96 -7.23 3.76
CA PRO A 71 -4.50 -6.46 4.90
C PRO A 71 -5.57 -5.48 5.43
N ILE A 72 -6.56 -5.11 4.59
CA ILE A 72 -7.74 -4.32 4.98
C ILE A 72 -8.64 -5.11 5.94
N ALA A 73 -8.56 -6.45 5.96
CA ALA A 73 -9.29 -7.31 6.88
C ALA A 73 -8.83 -7.17 8.35
N LEU A 74 -7.76 -6.41 8.63
CA LEU A 74 -7.41 -5.95 9.99
C LEU A 74 -8.33 -4.84 10.51
N GLY A 75 -9.22 -4.31 9.66
CA GLY A 75 -10.26 -3.33 10.00
C GLY A 75 -11.03 -3.59 11.30
N PRO A 76 -11.30 -4.83 11.74
CA PRO A 76 -11.92 -5.10 13.04
C PRO A 76 -11.11 -4.62 14.24
N ILE A 77 -9.78 -4.55 14.17
CA ILE A 77 -8.95 -4.00 15.24
C ILE A 77 -9.28 -2.49 15.41
N TRP A 78 -9.66 -1.81 14.31
CA TRP A 78 -9.75 -0.35 14.24
C TRP A 78 -11.20 0.15 14.26
N ALA A 79 -12.17 -0.76 14.08
CA ALA A 79 -13.60 -0.45 13.93
C ALA A 79 -14.30 0.06 15.21
N SER A 80 -13.65 0.00 16.39
CA SER A 80 -14.25 0.42 17.66
C SER A 80 -13.28 1.28 18.46
N GLY A 81 -13.75 2.43 18.97
CA GLY A 81 -12.98 3.32 19.83
C GLY A 81 -12.40 2.60 21.07
N ALA A 82 -13.15 1.65 21.65
CA ALA A 82 -12.66 0.86 22.78
C ALA A 82 -11.45 -0.01 22.42
N ARG A 83 -11.35 -0.50 21.18
CA ARG A 83 -10.19 -1.27 20.70
C ARG A 83 -9.01 -0.37 20.37
N GLN A 84 -9.26 0.83 19.85
CA GLN A 84 -8.23 1.84 19.64
C GLN A 84 -7.61 2.27 20.97
N GLU A 85 -8.43 2.58 21.97
CA GLU A 85 -7.96 2.89 23.33
C GLU A 85 -7.18 1.71 23.94
N ALA A 86 -7.65 0.47 23.77
CA ALA A 86 -6.92 -0.70 24.24
C ALA A 86 -5.55 -0.85 23.55
N PHE A 87 -5.47 -0.54 22.25
CA PHE A 87 -4.23 -0.57 21.49
C PHE A 87 -3.26 0.54 21.92
N ASP A 88 -3.76 1.77 22.11
CA ASP A 88 -2.98 2.90 22.62
C ASP A 88 -2.40 2.59 24.01
N ASN A 89 -3.22 2.00 24.89
CA ASN A 89 -2.79 1.52 26.20
C ASN A 89 -1.70 0.44 26.09
N VAL A 90 -1.75 -0.45 25.09
CA VAL A 90 -0.71 -1.47 24.87
C VAL A 90 0.60 -0.81 24.43
N ILE A 91 0.56 0.21 23.56
CA ILE A 91 1.76 0.94 23.15
C ILE A 91 2.36 1.69 24.34
N GLU A 92 1.56 2.43 25.10
CA GLU A 92 2.04 3.19 26.26
C GLU A 92 2.64 2.28 27.33
N ASN A 93 1.91 1.22 27.73
CA ASN A 93 2.40 0.26 28.71
C ASN A 93 3.61 -0.52 28.18
N GLY A 94 3.61 -0.90 26.91
CA GLY A 94 4.72 -1.61 26.27
C GLY A 94 5.99 -0.76 26.18
N ASN A 95 5.87 0.54 25.95
CA ASN A 95 6.98 1.47 25.96
C ASN A 95 7.53 1.71 27.37
N LEU A 96 6.66 1.81 28.38
CA LEU A 96 7.06 1.97 29.78
C LEU A 96 7.75 0.72 30.33
N LYS A 97 7.25 -0.46 29.96
CA LYS A 97 7.73 -1.77 30.45
C LYS A 97 8.75 -2.43 29.52
N HIS A 98 9.13 -1.76 28.44
CA HIS A 98 10.11 -2.25 27.47
C HIS A 98 9.75 -3.60 26.84
N TRP A 99 8.47 -3.81 26.50
CA TRP A 99 7.97 -5.07 25.93
C TRP A 99 8.42 -5.31 24.48
N PHE A 100 8.72 -4.26 23.72
CA PHE A 100 9.08 -4.37 22.31
C PHE A 100 10.59 -4.57 22.16
N THR A 101 11.00 -5.71 21.58
CA THR A 101 12.41 -6.08 21.43
C THR A 101 12.72 -6.54 20.01
N ASP A 102 13.80 -6.02 19.42
CA ASP A 102 14.31 -6.45 18.10
C ASP A 102 15.35 -7.59 18.21
N GLY A 103 15.20 -8.44 19.24
CA GLY A 103 16.19 -9.45 19.59
C GLY A 103 17.49 -8.95 20.24
N LYS A 104 17.89 -7.67 20.07
CA LYS A 104 19.11 -7.09 20.68
C LYS A 104 18.90 -5.83 21.53
N SER A 105 17.87 -5.04 21.22
CA SER A 105 17.59 -3.77 21.91
C SER A 105 16.09 -3.58 22.09
N THR A 106 15.72 -2.88 23.16
CA THR A 106 14.34 -2.45 23.40
C THR A 106 13.99 -1.28 22.48
N ILE A 107 12.99 -1.49 21.62
CA ILE A 107 12.48 -0.46 20.70
C ILE A 107 11.39 0.32 21.44
N LYS A 108 11.38 1.65 21.25
CA LYS A 108 10.22 2.47 21.61
C LYS A 108 9.36 2.69 20.38
N VAL A 109 8.13 2.19 20.42
CA VAL A 109 7.15 2.37 19.35
C VAL A 109 6.49 3.74 19.52
N LYS A 110 6.31 4.49 18.44
CA LYS A 110 5.64 5.80 18.54
C LYS A 110 4.16 5.60 18.92
N PRO A 111 3.59 6.40 19.85
CA PRO A 111 2.17 6.33 20.19
C PRO A 111 1.34 6.89 19.04
N LEU A 112 1.06 6.03 18.07
CA LEU A 112 0.35 6.35 16.85
C LEU A 112 -0.78 5.36 16.66
N GLN A 113 -1.92 5.86 16.22
CA GLN A 113 -3.03 5.02 15.81
C GLN A 113 -2.80 4.45 14.41
N LEU A 114 -3.36 3.27 14.17
CA LEU A 114 -3.42 2.64 12.84
C LEU A 114 -4.37 3.44 11.94
N LEU A 115 -4.07 3.50 10.64
CA LEU A 115 -4.79 4.32 9.66
C LEU A 115 -5.64 3.44 8.75
N GLN A 116 -6.94 3.71 8.63
CA GLN A 116 -7.82 2.97 7.72
C GLN A 116 -7.61 3.38 6.24
N ASP A 117 -7.71 2.40 5.35
CA ASP A 117 -7.79 2.63 3.91
C ASP A 117 -9.06 3.42 3.53
N VAL A 118 -8.90 4.32 2.57
CA VAL A 118 -9.99 5.14 2.01
C VAL A 118 -10.00 4.93 0.50
N SER A 119 -10.97 4.16 0.01
CA SER A 119 -11.06 3.72 -1.39
C SER A 119 -11.02 4.85 -2.42
N THR A 120 -11.42 6.07 -2.05
CA THR A 120 -11.39 7.24 -2.94
C THR A 120 -10.01 7.90 -3.04
N ARG A 121 -9.02 7.42 -2.29
CA ARG A 121 -7.72 8.06 -2.13
C ARG A 121 -6.59 7.02 -2.26
N TRP A 122 -5.91 6.96 -3.41
CA TRP A 122 -4.89 5.92 -3.67
C TRP A 122 -3.73 5.87 -2.67
N ASP A 123 -3.30 6.99 -2.09
CA ASP A 123 -2.19 7.02 -1.13
C ASP A 123 -2.61 6.56 0.27
N SER A 124 -3.91 6.34 0.52
CA SER A 124 -4.38 5.82 1.81
C SER A 124 -3.94 4.37 2.05
N VAL A 125 -3.93 3.52 1.02
CA VAL A 125 -3.34 2.15 1.09
C VAL A 125 -1.88 2.22 1.51
N TYR A 126 -1.10 3.10 0.89
CA TYR A 126 0.32 3.29 1.25
C TYR A 126 0.48 3.73 2.71
N TYR A 127 -0.28 4.74 3.15
CA TYR A 127 -0.20 5.23 4.53
C TYR A 127 -0.66 4.19 5.56
N MET A 128 -1.68 3.41 5.23
CA MET A 128 -2.14 2.29 6.05
C MET A 128 -1.02 1.26 6.22
N ILE A 129 -0.43 0.79 5.12
CA ILE A 129 0.62 -0.22 5.13
C ILE A 129 1.87 0.31 5.83
N ASN A 130 2.35 1.50 5.48
CA ASN A 130 3.51 2.11 6.13
C ASN A 130 3.31 2.24 7.65
N ARG A 131 2.12 2.68 8.10
CA ARG A 131 1.81 2.76 9.53
C ARG A 131 1.73 1.38 10.18
N LEU A 132 1.18 0.40 9.48
CA LEU A 132 1.08 -0.97 9.96
C LEU A 132 2.46 -1.60 10.16
N CYS A 133 3.38 -1.43 9.20
CA CYS A 133 4.78 -1.84 9.30
C CYS A 133 5.50 -1.12 10.46
N GLU A 134 5.32 0.21 10.62
CA GLU A 134 5.92 0.96 11.73
C GLU A 134 5.47 0.45 13.12
N LEU A 135 4.24 -0.07 13.21
CA LEU A 135 3.61 -0.53 14.44
C LEU A 135 3.63 -2.06 14.61
N GLN A 136 4.34 -2.78 13.73
CA GLN A 136 4.40 -4.24 13.75
C GLN A 136 4.64 -4.85 15.15
N PRO A 137 5.62 -4.40 15.96
CA PRO A 137 5.84 -4.98 17.29
C PRO A 137 4.65 -4.81 18.24
N ALA A 138 3.93 -3.69 18.12
CA ALA A 138 2.74 -3.42 18.93
C ALA A 138 1.55 -4.25 18.46
N VAL A 139 1.38 -4.42 17.15
CA VAL A 139 0.31 -5.24 16.55
C VAL A 139 0.48 -6.71 16.92
N ASP A 140 1.70 -7.26 16.78
CA ASP A 140 1.96 -8.65 17.14
C ASP A 140 1.70 -8.92 18.63
N HIS A 141 2.13 -8.00 19.51
CA HIS A 141 1.87 -8.10 20.94
C HIS A 141 0.37 -7.98 21.26
N PHE A 142 -0.34 -7.05 20.61
CA PHE A 142 -1.78 -6.86 20.79
C PHE A 142 -2.58 -8.11 20.39
N LEU A 143 -2.23 -8.73 19.26
CA LEU A 143 -2.85 -9.97 18.77
C LEU A 143 -2.41 -11.22 19.58
N ALA A 144 -1.34 -11.12 20.36
CA ALA A 144 -0.91 -12.16 21.28
C ALA A 144 -1.69 -12.17 22.60
N LEU A 145 -2.35 -11.07 22.97
CA LEU A 145 -3.04 -10.94 24.26
C LEU A 145 -4.28 -11.86 24.36
N PRO A 146 -4.48 -12.55 25.51
CA PRO A 146 -5.58 -13.50 25.69
C PRO A 146 -6.97 -12.84 25.69
N ASN A 147 -7.06 -11.54 26.01
CA ASN A 147 -8.30 -10.76 25.98
C ASN A 147 -8.89 -10.60 24.56
N HIS A 148 -8.09 -10.91 23.53
CA HIS A 148 -8.45 -10.71 22.13
C HIS A 148 -8.53 -12.03 21.36
N GLY A 149 -8.97 -13.12 21.98
CA GLY A 149 -9.08 -14.44 21.35
C GLY A 149 -9.86 -14.46 20.02
N ASN A 150 -10.85 -13.57 19.85
CA ASN A 150 -11.57 -13.39 18.58
C ASN A 150 -10.70 -12.79 17.46
N LEU A 151 -9.66 -12.04 17.82
CA LEU A 151 -8.70 -11.42 16.90
C LEU A 151 -7.49 -12.31 16.60
N ALA A 152 -7.32 -13.44 17.29
CA ALA A 152 -6.25 -14.40 17.01
C ALA A 152 -6.28 -14.93 15.56
N LYS A 153 -7.45 -14.88 14.91
CA LYS A 153 -7.65 -15.22 13.49
C LYS A 153 -6.94 -14.26 12.54
N PHE A 154 -6.67 -13.03 12.98
CA PHE A 154 -6.00 -11.98 12.21
C PHE A 154 -4.50 -11.88 12.55
N ARG A 155 -3.91 -12.90 13.17
CA ARG A 155 -2.46 -12.94 13.38
C ARG A 155 -1.75 -12.94 12.04
N ILE A 156 -0.85 -11.97 11.92
CA ILE A 156 -0.03 -11.75 10.74
C ILE A 156 1.24 -12.59 10.90
N THR A 157 1.52 -13.43 9.91
CA THR A 157 2.69 -14.27 9.81
C THR A 157 3.89 -13.45 9.32
N LEU A 158 5.10 -13.94 9.57
CA LEU A 158 6.31 -13.28 9.09
C LEU A 158 6.36 -13.13 7.56
N GLN A 159 5.69 -14.02 6.82
CA GLN A 159 5.59 -13.93 5.37
C GLN A 159 4.60 -12.85 4.94
N GLU A 160 3.42 -12.75 5.58
CA GLU A 160 2.48 -11.65 5.36
C GLU A 160 3.13 -10.29 5.60
N TRP A 161 3.94 -10.16 6.66
CA TRP A 161 4.70 -8.94 6.94
C TRP A 161 5.69 -8.59 5.84
N LYS A 162 6.41 -9.58 5.29
CA LYS A 162 7.32 -9.33 4.15
C LYS A 162 6.58 -8.85 2.92
N VAL A 163 5.41 -9.43 2.64
CA VAL A 163 4.60 -8.97 1.52
C VAL A 163 4.15 -7.51 1.75
N MET A 164 3.75 -7.16 2.97
CA MET A 164 3.39 -5.77 3.30
C MET A 164 4.57 -4.80 3.10
N GLU A 165 5.79 -5.20 3.46
CA GLU A 165 7.00 -4.42 3.19
C GLU A 165 7.24 -4.27 1.67
N ASP A 166 6.98 -5.31 0.88
CA ASP A 166 7.08 -5.28 -0.58
C ASP A 166 6.06 -4.30 -1.19
N PHE A 167 4.80 -4.36 -0.74
CA PHE A 167 3.77 -3.38 -1.12
C PHE A 167 4.15 -1.95 -0.72
N GLU A 168 4.68 -1.77 0.50
CA GLU A 168 5.18 -0.49 0.97
C GLU A 168 6.27 0.06 0.04
N MET A 169 7.22 -0.80 -0.35
CA MET A 169 8.33 -0.43 -1.22
C MET A 169 7.84 0.05 -2.58
N ILE A 170 6.94 -0.72 -3.21
CA ILE A 170 6.36 -0.42 -4.53
C ILE A 170 5.56 0.89 -4.49
N LEU A 171 4.72 1.07 -3.47
CA LEU A 171 3.86 2.24 -3.32
C LEU A 171 4.60 3.49 -2.78
N SER A 172 5.79 3.32 -2.21
CA SER A 172 6.62 4.45 -1.77
C SER A 172 7.09 5.33 -2.94
N ILE A 173 7.26 4.75 -4.13
CA ILE A 173 7.71 5.44 -5.33
C ILE A 173 6.66 6.46 -5.80
N PRO A 174 5.41 6.07 -6.12
CA PRO A 174 4.38 7.03 -6.52
C PRO A 174 4.10 8.05 -5.43
N TYR A 175 4.14 7.64 -4.15
CA TYR A 175 4.03 8.55 -3.00
C TYR A 175 5.08 9.66 -3.03
N ARG A 176 6.36 9.32 -3.19
CA ARG A 176 7.46 10.30 -3.24
C ARG A 176 7.33 11.25 -4.43
N VAL A 177 6.98 10.73 -5.60
CA VAL A 177 6.82 11.53 -6.83
C VAL A 177 5.67 12.53 -6.66
N GLN A 178 4.53 12.06 -6.16
CA GLN A 178 3.38 12.92 -5.83
C GLN A 178 3.79 14.00 -4.82
N HIS A 179 4.50 13.64 -3.75
CA HIS A 179 4.92 14.57 -2.73
C HIS A 179 5.85 15.66 -3.27
N ILE A 180 6.77 15.31 -4.18
CA ILE A 180 7.63 16.28 -4.87
C ILE A 180 6.79 17.29 -5.66
N MET A 181 5.82 16.80 -6.44
CA MET A 181 4.93 17.67 -7.23
C MET A 181 4.03 18.55 -6.35
N CYS A 182 3.64 18.06 -5.16
CA CYS A 182 2.81 18.82 -4.21
C CYS A 182 3.61 19.79 -3.32
N LYS A 183 4.94 19.63 -3.22
CA LYS A 183 5.80 20.51 -2.41
C LYS A 183 6.01 21.88 -3.07
N GLU A 184 5.94 21.93 -4.39
CA GLU A 184 6.13 23.16 -5.14
C GLU A 184 4.93 24.11 -4.92
N GLY A 185 5.23 25.35 -4.51
CA GLY A 185 4.21 26.38 -4.28
C GLY A 185 3.56 26.91 -5.56
N MET A 186 4.11 26.56 -6.72
CA MET A 186 3.54 26.87 -8.04
C MET A 186 3.28 25.57 -8.82
N PRO A 187 2.12 25.43 -9.49
CA PRO A 187 1.85 24.26 -10.32
C PRO A 187 2.75 24.29 -11.57
N ILE A 188 3.80 23.46 -11.58
CA ILE A 188 4.73 23.35 -12.71
C ILE A 188 4.24 22.23 -13.63
N LEU A 189 3.51 22.58 -14.69
CA LEU A 189 3.12 21.62 -15.74
C LEU A 189 4.34 20.92 -16.36
N LEU A 190 5.46 21.65 -16.51
CA LEU A 190 6.72 21.12 -17.02
C LEU A 190 7.32 20.01 -16.13
N GLY A 191 6.97 19.98 -14.84
CA GLY A 191 7.46 18.97 -13.89
C GLY A 191 6.73 17.62 -14.02
N ALA A 192 5.57 17.58 -14.66
CA ALA A 192 4.77 16.36 -14.79
C ALA A 192 5.46 15.30 -15.65
N ILE A 193 6.10 15.70 -16.77
CA ILE A 193 6.80 14.75 -17.65
C ILE A 193 8.00 14.12 -16.94
N PRO A 194 8.93 14.88 -16.34
CA PRO A 194 10.02 14.31 -15.55
C PRO A 194 9.52 13.47 -14.36
N ALA A 195 8.41 13.86 -13.72
CA ALA A 195 7.81 13.08 -12.64
C ALA A 195 7.29 11.72 -13.15
N PHE A 196 6.67 11.70 -14.33
CA PHE A 196 6.23 10.46 -14.97
C PHE A 196 7.40 9.55 -15.33
N GLU A 197 8.42 10.10 -15.98
CA GLU A 197 9.65 9.36 -16.31
C GLU A 197 10.30 8.79 -15.03
N MET A 198 10.40 9.59 -13.98
CA MET A 198 11.00 9.18 -12.72
C MET A 198 10.28 7.99 -12.08
N PHE A 199 8.94 8.00 -11.97
CA PHE A 199 8.26 6.88 -11.32
C PHE A 199 8.34 5.60 -12.19
N MET A 200 8.22 5.71 -13.52
CA MET A 200 8.34 4.56 -14.43
C MET A 200 9.73 3.92 -14.34
N THR A 201 10.79 4.72 -14.50
CA THR A 201 12.17 4.23 -14.39
C THR A 201 12.46 3.64 -13.01
N LYS A 202 11.89 4.21 -11.94
CA LYS A 202 12.08 3.66 -10.59
C LYS A 202 11.40 2.31 -10.41
N TRP A 203 10.21 2.10 -10.97
CA TRP A 203 9.56 0.78 -10.96
C TRP A 203 10.29 -0.24 -11.83
N GLU A 204 10.79 0.14 -13.02
CA GLU A 204 11.62 -0.74 -13.84
C GLU A 204 12.92 -1.14 -13.13
N GLN A 205 13.56 -0.19 -12.43
CA GLN A 205 14.73 -0.50 -11.60
C GLN A 205 14.38 -1.41 -10.42
N LEU A 206 13.18 -1.27 -9.86
CA LEU A 206 12.72 -2.07 -8.74
C LEU A 206 12.49 -3.51 -9.19
N SER A 207 11.83 -3.74 -10.32
CA SER A 207 11.59 -5.09 -10.86
C SER A 207 12.89 -5.80 -11.21
N ILE A 208 13.90 -5.08 -11.71
CA ILE A 208 15.24 -5.66 -11.96
C ILE A 208 15.93 -6.06 -10.65
N LYS A 209 15.82 -5.24 -9.60
CA LYS A 209 16.49 -5.48 -8.31
C LYS A 209 15.81 -6.56 -7.48
N HIS A 210 14.49 -6.68 -7.62
CA HIS A 210 13.66 -7.60 -6.85
C HIS A 210 12.84 -8.45 -7.82
N PRO A 211 13.42 -9.52 -8.41
CA PRO A 211 12.74 -10.33 -9.42
C PRO A 211 11.54 -11.14 -8.90
N HIS A 212 11.30 -11.11 -7.59
CA HIS A 212 10.14 -11.74 -6.95
C HIS A 212 8.93 -10.81 -6.87
N LEU A 213 9.08 -9.53 -7.25
CA LEU A 213 8.04 -8.49 -7.30
C LEU A 213 7.49 -8.32 -8.72
#